data_AF-A0A1Q3K297-F1
#
_entry.id   AF-A0A1Q3K297-F1
#
_cell.length_a   1.000
_cell.length_b   1.000
_cell.length_c   1.000
_cell.angle_alpha   90.00
_cell.angle_beta   90.00
_cell.angle_gamma   90.00
#
_symmetry.space_group_name_H-M   'P 1'
#
loop_
_entity.id
_entity.type
_entity.pdbx_description
1 polymer ?
#
loop_
_entity_poly.entity_id
_entity_poly.type
_entity_poly.pdbx_seq_one_letter_code
_entity_poly.pdbx_strand_id
1 'polypeptide(L)'
;MKTPVLLIIPALAGCLMASAQKKNNGTIYIEHPALGVVNAFGKAFVSGDSAKMASVLTDDFKAINGTTSNLTNYSIDKKAYVNSLLIYSKRLDYFTTEPIPGSYPDALEFTKDNKDNETIVQDYILIKGVDKQTGVKIDAAAHNIYSVTKDGKIKRIITYSNGKVLDEIVASFVDRTNGKIYNHHENINTVRKAMYAWEKGDMDKYFNFFTDNARFYDINNDSWETYHSKAEEKANIENLRKAFEIKSLDMFGYPDYLEYEMGNGRSVLSWWKLNLVRKKDKKAITLFVHLNQDFDDKGKMTNEVVYYNGALLEK
;
A
#
# COMPACT_ATOMS: atom_id res chain seq x y z
N MET A 1 -25.40 65.96 40.68
CA MET A 1 -25.21 64.82 39.76
C MET A 1 -23.97 64.04 40.17
N LYS A 2 -24.14 62.76 40.55
CA LYS A 2 -23.32 61.58 40.22
C LYS A 2 -23.73 60.40 41.12
N THR A 3 -24.63 59.62 40.52
CA THR A 3 -25.03 58.21 40.59
C THR A 3 -24.37 57.27 41.63
N PRO A 4 -25.14 56.35 42.27
CA PRO A 4 -24.59 55.27 43.09
C PRO A 4 -24.09 54.12 42.20
N VAL A 5 -22.98 53.50 42.59
CA VAL A 5 -22.49 52.26 41.95
C VAL A 5 -22.88 51.08 42.84
N LEU A 6 -23.79 50.27 42.34
CA LEU A 6 -24.20 48.97 42.86
C LEU A 6 -23.12 47.94 42.49
N LEU A 7 -22.45 47.36 43.49
CA LEU A 7 -21.52 46.23 43.28
C LEU A 7 -22.30 44.92 43.34
N ILE A 8 -22.54 44.33 42.17
CA ILE A 8 -23.10 42.98 42.00
C ILE A 8 -21.96 41.98 42.20
N ILE A 9 -22.08 41.12 43.21
CA ILE A 9 -21.22 39.94 43.39
C ILE A 9 -21.71 38.86 42.41
N PRO A 10 -20.89 38.33 41.49
CA PRO A 10 -21.30 37.18 40.69
C PRO A 10 -21.21 35.91 41.53
N ALA A 11 -22.36 35.24 41.70
CA ALA A 11 -22.43 33.90 42.25
C ALA A 11 -21.68 32.94 41.31
N LEU A 12 -20.58 32.37 41.82
CA LEU A 12 -19.79 31.35 41.16
C LEU A 12 -20.62 30.07 41.05
N ALA A 13 -21.32 29.88 39.92
CA ALA A 13 -21.97 28.63 39.59
C ALA A 13 -20.89 27.56 39.36
N GLY A 14 -20.62 26.76 40.39
CA GLY A 14 -19.73 25.62 40.30
C GLY A 14 -20.26 24.62 39.28
N CYS A 15 -19.65 24.58 38.10
CA CYS A 15 -19.70 23.42 37.23
C CYS A 15 -19.03 22.25 37.98
N LEU A 16 -19.81 21.50 38.75
CA LEU A 16 -19.44 20.15 39.15
C LEU A 16 -19.36 19.33 37.86
N MET A 17 -18.16 19.25 37.29
CA MET A 17 -17.84 18.23 36.31
C MET A 17 -18.02 16.89 37.01
N ALA A 18 -19.20 16.30 36.86
CA ALA A 18 -19.46 14.92 37.22
C ALA A 18 -18.52 14.07 36.37
N SER A 19 -17.32 13.82 36.89
CA SER A 19 -16.43 12.80 36.38
C SER A 19 -17.17 11.50 36.60
N ALA A 20 -17.84 10.99 35.56
CA ALA A 20 -18.49 9.69 35.62
C ALA A 20 -17.48 8.69 36.22
N GLN A 21 -17.84 8.05 37.34
CA GLN A 21 -16.96 7.10 38.02
C GLN A 21 -16.58 5.99 37.03
N LYS A 22 -15.30 5.94 36.66
CA LYS A 22 -14.74 4.85 35.86
C LYS A 22 -14.90 3.56 36.67
N LYS A 23 -15.50 2.53 36.06
CA LYS A 23 -15.59 1.20 36.65
C LYS A 23 -14.45 0.35 36.11
N ASN A 24 -13.60 -0.14 37.01
CA ASN A 24 -12.53 -1.07 36.64
C ASN A 24 -13.14 -2.40 36.20
N ASN A 25 -12.62 -2.99 35.13
CA ASN A 25 -13.00 -4.31 34.64
C ASN A 25 -11.76 -5.16 34.38
N GLY A 26 -11.02 -5.45 35.44
CA GLY A 26 -9.82 -6.27 35.37
C GLY A 26 -8.50 -5.53 35.47
N THR A 27 -7.43 -6.26 35.18
CA THR A 27 -6.04 -5.79 35.25
C THR A 27 -5.31 -6.14 33.95
N ILE A 28 -4.42 -5.23 33.53
CA ILE A 28 -3.58 -5.39 32.34
C ILE A 28 -2.14 -5.60 32.82
N TYR A 29 -1.45 -6.57 32.21
CA TYR A 29 -0.11 -7.00 32.58
C TYR A 29 0.80 -7.00 31.36
N ILE A 30 1.96 -6.36 31.51
CA ILE A 30 3.07 -6.44 30.55
C ILE A 30 3.96 -7.67 30.80
N GLU A 31 3.83 -8.29 31.98
CA GLU A 31 4.48 -9.55 32.37
C GLU A 31 3.43 -10.50 32.94
N HIS A 32 3.20 -11.63 32.27
CA HIS A 32 2.23 -12.64 32.68
C HIS A 32 2.57 -14.01 32.07
N PRO A 33 2.40 -15.15 32.77
CA PRO A 33 2.69 -16.49 32.22
C PRO A 33 2.02 -16.78 30.88
N ALA A 34 0.81 -16.25 30.66
CA ALA A 34 0.07 -16.39 29.39
C ALA A 34 0.84 -15.82 28.18
N LEU A 35 1.63 -14.74 28.37
CA LEU A 35 2.46 -14.18 27.30
C LEU A 35 3.54 -15.17 26.85
N GLY A 36 4.08 -15.96 27.79
CA GLY A 36 5.02 -17.04 27.48
C GLY A 36 4.41 -18.14 26.61
N VAL A 37 3.14 -18.50 26.86
CA VAL A 37 2.40 -19.48 26.06
C VAL A 37 2.18 -18.97 24.63
N VAL A 38 1.77 -17.71 24.48
CA VAL A 38 1.55 -17.08 23.16
C VAL A 38 2.87 -16.96 22.38
N ASN A 39 3.96 -16.57 23.04
CA ASN A 39 5.29 -16.52 22.42
C ASN A 39 5.77 -17.90 21.96
N ALA A 40 5.54 -18.94 22.78
CA ALA A 40 5.88 -20.32 22.40
C ALA A 40 5.07 -20.78 21.18
N PHE A 41 3.78 -20.43 21.12
CA PHE A 41 2.94 -20.68 19.95
C PHE A 41 3.46 -19.96 18.69
N GLY A 42 3.77 -18.67 18.79
CA GLY A 42 4.29 -17.87 17.67
C GLY A 42 5.62 -18.42 17.12
N LYS A 43 6.54 -18.82 17.99
CA LYS A 43 7.80 -19.46 17.56
C LYS A 43 7.57 -20.78 16.83
N ALA A 44 6.66 -21.62 17.33
CA ALA A 44 6.30 -22.88 16.68
C ALA A 44 5.59 -22.66 15.34
N PHE A 45 4.78 -21.61 15.23
CA PHE A 45 4.17 -21.19 13.97
C PHE A 45 5.22 -20.83 12.92
N VAL A 46 6.15 -19.93 13.26
CA VAL A 46 7.24 -19.51 12.36
C VAL A 46 8.10 -20.71 11.92
N SER A 47 8.46 -21.59 12.86
CA SER A 47 9.28 -22.77 12.55
C SER A 47 8.51 -23.91 11.86
N GLY A 48 7.18 -23.82 11.72
CA GLY A 48 6.34 -24.89 11.21
C GLY A 48 6.28 -26.14 12.09
N ASP A 49 6.54 -26.01 13.40
CA ASP A 49 6.52 -27.12 14.36
C ASP A 49 5.08 -27.42 14.81
N SER A 50 4.38 -28.25 14.04
CA SER A 50 2.97 -28.59 14.30
C SER A 50 2.74 -29.29 15.63
N ALA A 51 3.72 -30.07 16.11
CA ALA A 51 3.62 -30.75 17.40
C ALA A 51 3.64 -29.74 18.54
N LYS A 52 4.56 -28.76 18.52
CA LYS A 52 4.59 -27.69 19.53
C LYS A 52 3.40 -26.73 19.43
N MET A 53 2.96 -26.40 18.22
CA MET A 53 1.71 -25.64 18.04
C MET A 53 0.55 -26.38 18.72
N ALA A 54 0.36 -27.67 18.43
CA ALA A 54 -0.73 -28.44 19.00
C ALA A 54 -0.61 -28.66 20.53
N SER A 55 0.60 -28.75 21.09
CA SER A 55 0.79 -29.03 22.52
C SER A 55 0.33 -27.89 23.44
N VAL A 56 0.34 -26.65 22.94
CA VAL A 56 -0.09 -25.47 23.71
C VAL A 56 -1.57 -25.13 23.52
N LEU A 57 -2.30 -25.87 22.68
CA LEU A 57 -3.74 -25.71 22.49
C LEU A 57 -4.52 -26.73 23.35
N THR A 58 -5.68 -26.34 23.88
CA THR A 58 -6.62 -27.29 24.52
C THR A 58 -7.19 -28.28 23.49
N ASP A 59 -7.79 -29.37 23.94
CA ASP A 59 -8.37 -30.37 23.03
C ASP A 59 -9.67 -29.89 22.39
N ASP A 60 -10.43 -29.03 23.08
CA ASP A 60 -11.66 -28.38 22.61
C ASP A 60 -11.42 -27.05 21.87
N PHE A 61 -10.17 -26.75 21.49
CA PHE A 61 -9.74 -25.49 20.91
C PHE A 61 -10.60 -25.01 19.72
N LYS A 62 -10.76 -23.69 19.62
CA LYS A 62 -11.44 -23.00 18.50
C LYS A 62 -10.61 -21.84 17.92
N ALA A 63 -10.37 -21.85 16.61
CA ALA A 63 -9.85 -20.69 15.89
C ALA A 63 -10.98 -19.99 15.12
N ILE A 64 -11.04 -18.66 15.20
CA ILE A 64 -12.08 -17.83 14.59
C ILE A 64 -11.43 -16.80 13.68
N ASN A 65 -11.95 -16.67 12.45
CA ASN A 65 -11.65 -15.52 11.61
C ASN A 65 -12.55 -14.36 12.02
N GLY A 66 -11.99 -13.32 12.66
CA GLY A 66 -12.72 -12.14 13.13
C GLY A 66 -13.32 -11.28 12.02
N THR A 67 -12.99 -11.55 10.75
CA THR A 67 -13.51 -10.84 9.57
C THR A 67 -14.46 -11.69 8.72
N THR A 68 -14.82 -12.90 9.18
CA THR A 68 -15.72 -13.79 8.43
C THR A 68 -17.13 -13.21 8.28
N SER A 69 -17.74 -13.40 7.12
CA SER A 69 -19.17 -13.14 6.89
C SER A 69 -20.05 -14.36 7.22
N ASN A 70 -19.47 -15.54 7.40
CA ASN A 70 -20.20 -16.75 7.80
C ASN A 70 -20.36 -16.79 9.32
N LEU A 71 -21.55 -16.48 9.83
CA LEU A 71 -21.85 -16.44 11.26
C LEU A 71 -22.40 -17.76 11.84
N THR A 72 -22.69 -18.75 11.02
CA THR A 72 -23.25 -20.04 11.48
C THR A 72 -22.18 -21.11 11.68
N ASN A 73 -21.05 -21.00 10.97
CA ASN A 73 -19.88 -21.88 11.13
C ASN A 73 -18.58 -21.05 11.05
N TYR A 74 -18.36 -20.22 12.07
CA TYR A 74 -17.29 -19.20 12.08
C TYR A 74 -15.98 -19.68 12.73
N SER A 75 -15.91 -20.93 13.19
CA SER A 75 -14.73 -21.47 13.87
C SER A 75 -14.25 -22.79 13.29
N ILE A 76 -12.94 -23.01 13.30
CA ILE A 76 -12.32 -24.30 12.94
C ILE A 76 -11.67 -24.95 14.16
N ASP A 77 -11.54 -26.28 14.11
CA ASP A 77 -10.94 -27.06 15.19
C ASP A 77 -9.41 -27.00 15.20
N LYS A 78 -8.82 -27.56 16.26
CA LYS A 78 -7.37 -27.66 16.50
C LYS A 78 -6.59 -28.20 15.31
N LYS A 79 -7.03 -29.32 14.72
CA LYS A 79 -6.31 -30.01 13.65
C LYS A 79 -6.36 -29.18 12.37
N ALA A 80 -7.54 -28.67 12.03
CA ALA A 80 -7.71 -27.80 10.86
C ALA A 80 -6.88 -26.53 10.97
N TYR A 81 -6.87 -25.88 12.15
CA TYR A 81 -6.12 -24.66 12.38
C TYR A 81 -4.61 -24.87 12.25
N VAL A 82 -4.04 -25.86 12.95
CA VAL A 82 -2.59 -26.14 12.85
C VAL A 82 -2.20 -26.46 11.40
N ASN A 83 -3.02 -27.22 10.66
CA ASN A 83 -2.76 -27.50 9.25
C ASN A 83 -2.78 -26.24 8.38
N SER A 84 -3.71 -25.31 8.62
CA SER A 84 -3.76 -24.04 7.89
C SER A 84 -2.52 -23.17 8.12
N LEU A 85 -1.95 -23.20 9.33
CA LEU A 85 -0.74 -22.43 9.66
C LEU A 85 0.51 -23.00 8.99
N LEU A 86 0.59 -24.31 8.80
CA LEU A 86 1.72 -24.95 8.11
C LEU A 86 1.88 -24.49 6.66
N ILE A 87 0.84 -23.91 6.06
CA ILE A 87 0.91 -23.36 4.70
C ILE A 87 1.96 -22.25 4.63
N TYR A 88 2.08 -21.41 5.67
CA TYR A 88 3.02 -20.29 5.71
C TYR A 88 4.47 -20.78 5.68
N SER A 89 4.88 -21.62 6.64
CA SER A 89 6.26 -22.12 6.71
C SER A 89 6.64 -23.01 5.53
N LYS A 90 5.67 -23.69 4.91
CA LYS A 90 5.92 -24.53 3.73
C LYS A 90 6.05 -23.73 2.44
N ARG A 91 5.19 -22.72 2.24
CA ARG A 91 5.09 -21.99 0.97
C ARG A 91 5.88 -20.69 0.91
N LEU A 92 6.19 -20.09 2.05
CA LEU A 92 6.83 -18.80 2.07
C LEU A 92 8.35 -18.96 2.28
N ASP A 93 9.11 -18.29 1.44
CA ASP A 93 10.50 -17.96 1.75
C ASP A 93 10.53 -16.77 2.72
N TYR A 94 11.56 -16.74 3.56
CA TYR A 94 11.79 -15.68 4.55
C TYR A 94 10.61 -15.47 5.52
N PHE A 95 9.85 -16.54 5.78
CA PHE A 95 8.70 -16.48 6.66
C PHE A 95 9.09 -16.05 8.07
N THR A 96 8.47 -14.97 8.55
CA THR A 96 8.64 -14.49 9.91
C THR A 96 7.39 -13.76 10.39
N THR A 97 7.30 -13.57 11.70
CA THR A 97 6.35 -12.68 12.34
C THR A 97 7.11 -11.70 13.22
N GLU A 98 6.74 -10.43 13.17
CA GLU A 98 7.35 -9.38 13.98
C GLU A 98 6.24 -8.56 14.66
N PRO A 99 6.44 -8.00 15.86
CA PRO A 99 5.50 -7.05 16.42
C PRO A 99 5.32 -5.85 15.49
N ILE A 100 4.12 -5.30 15.41
CA ILE A 100 3.94 -3.99 14.77
C ILE A 100 4.77 -2.95 15.55
N PRO A 101 5.51 -2.04 14.90
CA PRO A 101 6.30 -1.03 15.60
C PRO A 101 5.45 -0.26 16.64
N GLY A 102 5.93 -0.23 17.88
CA GLY A 102 5.21 0.39 19.01
C GLY A 102 4.11 -0.47 19.64
N SER A 103 3.98 -1.74 19.24
CA SER A 103 3.08 -2.72 19.86
C SER A 103 3.86 -3.83 20.56
N TYR A 104 3.21 -4.45 21.54
CA TYR A 104 3.66 -5.62 22.27
C TYR A 104 2.44 -6.38 22.78
N PRO A 105 2.54 -7.68 23.08
CA PRO A 105 1.40 -8.43 23.56
C PRO A 105 1.07 -8.04 25.01
N ASP A 106 -0.20 -7.72 25.27
CA ASP A 106 -0.71 -7.41 26.61
C ASP A 106 -1.59 -8.56 27.12
N ALA A 107 -1.43 -8.91 28.40
CA ALA A 107 -2.29 -9.86 29.09
C ALA A 107 -3.36 -9.13 29.90
N LEU A 108 -4.62 -9.56 29.77
CA LEU A 108 -5.78 -8.96 30.40
C LEU A 108 -6.53 -10.02 31.21
N GLU A 109 -6.75 -9.72 32.49
CA GLU A 109 -7.59 -10.53 33.36
C GLU A 109 -8.88 -9.79 33.67
N PHE A 110 -9.97 -10.15 32.98
CA PHE A 110 -11.26 -9.51 33.19
C PHE A 110 -11.90 -9.96 34.52
N THR A 111 -12.51 -9.03 35.25
CA THR A 111 -13.31 -9.34 36.44
C THR A 111 -14.74 -9.73 36.08
N LYS A 112 -15.31 -9.06 35.06
CA LYS A 112 -16.69 -9.31 34.63
C LYS A 112 -16.74 -10.51 33.68
N ASP A 113 -17.68 -11.42 33.93
CA ASP A 113 -18.02 -12.57 33.07
C ASP A 113 -16.88 -13.58 32.80
N ASN A 114 -15.76 -13.52 33.55
CA ASN A 114 -14.63 -14.44 33.44
C ASN A 114 -14.73 -15.64 34.41
N LYS A 115 -15.77 -16.46 34.27
CA LYS A 115 -16.04 -17.57 35.22
C LYS A 115 -14.97 -18.66 35.22
N ASP A 116 -14.25 -18.79 34.11
CA ASP A 116 -13.23 -19.81 33.89
C ASP A 116 -11.81 -19.33 34.27
N ASN A 117 -11.67 -18.09 34.75
CA ASN A 117 -10.39 -17.43 35.05
C ASN A 117 -9.41 -17.53 33.87
N GLU A 118 -9.90 -17.24 32.66
CA GLU A 118 -9.07 -17.17 31.46
C GLU A 118 -8.33 -15.82 31.42
N THR A 119 -7.07 -15.85 31.02
CA THR A 119 -6.32 -14.64 30.66
C THR A 119 -6.47 -14.40 29.16
N ILE A 120 -6.82 -13.17 28.79
CA ILE A 120 -6.86 -12.76 27.38
C ILE A 120 -5.53 -12.13 27.00
N VAL A 121 -4.89 -12.60 25.94
CA VAL A 121 -3.70 -11.95 25.38
C VAL A 121 -4.07 -11.32 24.05
N GLN A 122 -3.77 -10.02 23.87
CA GLN A 122 -3.88 -9.34 22.57
C GLN A 122 -2.50 -9.17 21.98
N ASP A 123 -2.30 -9.60 20.74
CA ASP A 123 -1.00 -9.53 20.05
C ASP A 123 -1.15 -8.97 18.63
N TYR A 124 -0.32 -8.00 18.30
CA TYR A 124 -0.34 -7.28 17.03
C TYR A 124 0.95 -7.57 16.27
N ILE A 125 0.83 -8.30 15.17
CA ILE A 125 1.98 -8.77 14.41
C ILE A 125 1.91 -8.35 12.94
N LEU A 126 3.07 -8.21 12.33
CA LEU A 126 3.29 -8.26 10.90
C LEU A 126 3.65 -9.69 10.53
N ILE A 127 2.91 -10.25 9.57
CA ILE A 127 3.23 -11.50 8.92
C ILE A 127 4.02 -11.16 7.65
N LYS A 128 5.24 -11.72 7.54
CA LYS A 128 6.16 -11.43 6.45
C LYS A 128 6.59 -12.70 5.74
N GLY A 129 6.74 -12.64 4.42
CA GLY A 129 7.30 -13.72 3.61
C GLY A 129 7.06 -13.50 2.12
N VAL A 130 7.55 -14.40 1.29
CA VAL A 130 7.34 -14.37 -0.17
C VAL A 130 6.89 -15.76 -0.62
N ASP A 131 5.75 -15.87 -1.30
CA ASP A 131 5.32 -17.17 -1.83
C ASP A 131 6.34 -17.68 -2.85
N LYS A 132 6.86 -18.89 -2.59
CA LYS A 132 7.93 -19.55 -3.36
C LYS A 132 7.60 -19.69 -4.85
N GLN A 133 6.32 -19.81 -5.18
CA GLN A 133 5.89 -20.09 -6.54
C GLN A 133 5.46 -18.84 -7.28
N THR A 134 4.69 -17.97 -6.63
CA THR A 134 4.12 -16.78 -7.30
C THR A 134 4.95 -15.52 -7.13
N GLY A 135 5.88 -15.48 -6.16
CA GLY A 135 6.65 -14.29 -5.82
C GLY A 135 5.84 -13.20 -5.12
N VAL A 136 4.55 -13.44 -4.83
CA VAL A 136 3.71 -12.49 -4.10
C VAL A 136 4.25 -12.31 -2.69
N LYS A 137 4.57 -11.07 -2.34
CA LYS A 137 5.06 -10.70 -1.01
C LYS A 137 3.90 -10.61 -0.03
N ILE A 138 4.05 -11.28 1.11
CA ILE A 138 3.23 -11.05 2.30
C ILE A 138 3.94 -10.04 3.19
N ASP A 139 3.25 -8.94 3.44
CA ASP A 139 3.64 -7.87 4.37
C ASP A 139 2.33 -7.32 4.95
N ALA A 140 1.74 -8.08 5.88
CA ALA A 140 0.36 -7.91 6.29
C ALA A 140 0.22 -7.90 7.81
N ALA A 141 -0.55 -6.95 8.32
CA ALA A 141 -0.89 -6.90 9.73
C ALA A 141 -1.91 -7.98 10.10
N ALA A 142 -1.75 -8.55 11.30
CA ALA A 142 -2.71 -9.39 11.96
C ALA A 142 -2.83 -9.01 13.44
N HIS A 143 -4.05 -9.01 13.96
CA HIS A 143 -4.35 -8.89 15.38
C HIS A 143 -4.93 -10.22 15.87
N ASN A 144 -4.28 -10.82 16.86
CA ASN A 144 -4.67 -12.08 17.46
C ASN A 144 -5.13 -11.86 18.90
N ILE A 145 -6.29 -12.42 19.24
CA ILE A 145 -6.82 -12.45 20.60
C ILE A 145 -6.80 -13.90 21.07
N TYR A 146 -5.94 -14.21 22.04
CA TYR A 146 -5.79 -15.53 22.63
C TYR A 146 -6.59 -15.60 23.94
N SER A 147 -7.36 -16.67 24.15
CA SER A 147 -7.92 -17.01 25.45
C SER A 147 -7.10 -18.15 26.05
N VAL A 148 -6.34 -17.83 27.10
CA VAL A 148 -5.43 -18.74 27.78
C VAL A 148 -6.05 -19.20 29.09
N THR A 149 -6.15 -20.52 29.26
CA THR A 149 -6.69 -21.15 30.47
C THR A 149 -5.72 -21.05 31.63
N LYS A 150 -6.23 -21.25 32.86
CA LYS A 150 -5.40 -21.27 34.08
C LYS A 150 -4.28 -22.32 34.08
N ASP A 151 -4.40 -23.40 33.31
CA ASP A 151 -3.38 -24.43 33.12
C ASP A 151 -2.35 -24.09 32.03
N GLY A 152 -2.42 -22.88 31.45
CA GLY A 152 -1.43 -22.39 30.50
C GLY A 152 -1.60 -22.95 29.09
N LYS A 153 -2.84 -23.21 28.66
CA LYS A 153 -3.17 -23.63 27.29
C LYS A 153 -4.08 -22.63 26.60
N ILE A 154 -3.95 -22.51 25.29
CA ILE A 154 -4.82 -21.64 24.48
C ILE A 154 -6.07 -22.43 24.13
N LYS A 155 -7.24 -21.93 24.56
CA LYS A 155 -8.56 -22.49 24.25
C LYS A 155 -9.18 -21.88 23.01
N ARG A 156 -8.85 -20.61 22.72
CA ARG A 156 -9.42 -19.89 21.57
C ARG A 156 -8.44 -18.88 21.01
N ILE A 157 -8.44 -18.74 19.68
CA ILE A 157 -7.77 -17.64 18.97
C ILE A 157 -8.80 -16.96 18.07
N ILE A 158 -8.87 -15.64 18.14
CA ILE A 158 -9.60 -14.81 17.16
C ILE A 158 -8.57 -14.01 16.39
N THR A 159 -8.53 -14.18 15.07
CA THR A 159 -7.58 -13.48 14.20
C THR A 159 -8.30 -12.51 13.29
N TYR A 160 -7.87 -11.24 13.31
CA TYR A 160 -8.23 -10.21 12.33
C TYR A 160 -7.01 -9.97 11.46
N SER A 161 -7.08 -10.27 10.16
CA SER A 161 -5.93 -10.16 9.26
C SER A 161 -6.35 -9.76 7.84
N ASN A 162 -5.40 -9.29 7.03
CA ASN A 162 -5.64 -8.94 5.64
C ASN A 162 -5.60 -10.19 4.73
N GLY A 163 -6.77 -10.77 4.46
CA GLY A 163 -6.91 -11.92 3.56
C GLY A 163 -6.57 -11.64 2.10
N LYS A 164 -6.60 -10.38 1.64
CA LYS A 164 -6.43 -10.04 0.21
C LYS A 164 -5.07 -10.48 -0.36
N VAL A 165 -4.04 -10.51 0.48
CA VAL A 165 -2.71 -10.95 0.06
C VAL A 165 -2.69 -12.45 -0.25
N LEU A 166 -3.47 -13.24 0.50
CA LEU A 166 -3.62 -14.67 0.22
C LEU A 166 -4.46 -14.89 -1.04
N ASP A 167 -5.48 -14.06 -1.26
CA ASP A 167 -6.27 -14.09 -2.50
C ASP A 167 -5.39 -13.80 -3.72
N GLU A 168 -4.47 -12.84 -3.63
CA GLU A 168 -3.52 -12.51 -4.70
C GLU A 168 -2.55 -13.67 -5.01
N ILE A 169 -2.07 -14.37 -3.96
CA ILE A 169 -1.29 -15.60 -4.15
C ILE A 169 -2.10 -16.61 -4.96
N VAL A 170 -3.35 -16.88 -4.59
CA VAL A 170 -4.20 -17.86 -5.28
C VAL A 170 -4.49 -17.42 -6.72
N ALA A 171 -4.78 -16.14 -6.93
CA ALA A 171 -5.05 -15.57 -8.26
C ALA A 171 -3.85 -15.71 -9.21
N SER A 172 -2.62 -15.67 -8.67
CA SER A 172 -1.38 -15.77 -9.44
C SER A 172 -1.04 -17.19 -9.95
N PHE A 173 -1.89 -18.19 -9.69
CA PHE A 173 -1.71 -19.56 -10.20
C PHE A 173 -2.31 -19.80 -11.59
N VAL A 174 -3.02 -18.81 -12.13
CA VAL A 174 -3.71 -18.94 -13.41
C VAL A 174 -3.40 -17.75 -14.30
N ASP A 175 -3.31 -18.00 -15.60
CA ASP A 175 -3.13 -16.94 -16.59
C ASP A 175 -4.41 -16.10 -16.68
N ARG A 176 -4.23 -14.78 -16.78
CA ARG A 176 -5.31 -13.82 -16.99
C ARG A 176 -4.89 -12.77 -18.01
N THR A 177 -5.78 -12.41 -18.92
CA THR A 177 -5.60 -11.27 -19.82
C THR A 177 -5.97 -9.96 -19.12
N ASN A 178 -5.33 -8.86 -19.52
CA ASN A 178 -5.69 -7.52 -19.05
C ASN A 178 -5.79 -6.56 -20.24
N GLY A 179 -6.70 -6.86 -21.16
CA GLY A 179 -6.95 -6.02 -22.32
C GLY A 179 -6.17 -6.38 -23.58
N LYS A 180 -6.06 -5.40 -24.49
CA LYS A 180 -5.51 -5.56 -25.84
C LYS A 180 -4.29 -4.68 -26.04
N ILE A 181 -3.34 -5.19 -26.80
CA ILE A 181 -2.14 -4.46 -27.25
C ILE A 181 -2.20 -4.28 -28.76
N TYR A 182 -1.92 -3.05 -29.22
CA TYR A 182 -1.88 -2.69 -30.63
C TYR A 182 -0.51 -2.09 -30.97
N ASN A 183 0.09 -2.54 -32.08
CA ASN A 183 1.32 -1.95 -32.64
C ASN A 183 1.04 -0.88 -33.72
N HIS A 184 -0.22 -0.77 -34.18
CA HIS A 184 -0.71 0.27 -35.09
C HIS A 184 -2.09 0.73 -34.60
N HIS A 185 -2.20 2.00 -34.23
CA HIS A 185 -3.44 2.60 -33.70
C HIS A 185 -3.40 4.11 -33.87
N GLU A 186 -4.56 4.77 -33.95
CA GLU A 186 -4.65 6.24 -34.06
C GLU A 186 -3.99 6.96 -32.88
N ASN A 187 -4.10 6.43 -31.66
CA ASN A 187 -3.43 7.01 -30.49
C ASN A 187 -1.89 6.95 -30.60
N ILE A 188 -1.33 5.92 -31.24
CA ILE A 188 0.11 5.87 -31.56
C ILE A 188 0.47 6.98 -32.54
N ASN A 189 -0.37 7.21 -33.55
CA ASN A 189 -0.18 8.32 -34.48
C ASN A 189 -0.27 9.68 -33.77
N THR A 190 -1.16 9.83 -32.79
CA THR A 190 -1.27 11.03 -31.94
C THR A 190 0.02 11.28 -31.17
N VAL A 191 0.57 10.27 -30.49
CA VAL A 191 1.87 10.41 -29.80
C VAL A 191 2.98 10.83 -30.75
N ARG A 192 3.12 10.16 -31.91
CA ARG A 192 4.14 10.54 -32.90
C ARG A 192 3.99 12.00 -33.35
N LYS A 193 2.77 12.42 -33.66
CA LYS A 193 2.48 13.81 -34.08
C LYS A 193 2.81 14.81 -32.97
N ALA A 194 2.47 14.50 -31.71
CA ALA A 194 2.81 15.33 -30.57
C ALA A 194 4.33 15.44 -30.40
N MET A 195 5.04 14.31 -30.36
CA MET A 195 6.49 14.28 -30.15
C MET A 195 7.28 14.98 -31.27
N TYR A 196 6.85 14.87 -32.52
CA TYR A 196 7.48 15.63 -33.60
C TYR A 196 7.11 17.12 -33.58
N ALA A 197 5.90 17.50 -33.15
CA ALA A 197 5.59 18.91 -32.87
C ALA A 197 6.47 19.45 -31.75
N TRP A 198 6.67 18.65 -30.68
CA TRP A 198 7.57 18.95 -29.59
C TRP A 198 8.98 19.17 -30.13
N GLU A 199 9.55 18.24 -30.89
CA GLU A 199 10.90 18.33 -31.48
C GLU A 199 11.10 19.64 -32.24
N LYS A 200 10.14 19.98 -33.13
CA LYS A 200 10.18 21.18 -33.99
C LYS A 200 9.88 22.49 -33.25
N GLY A 201 9.56 22.44 -31.96
CA GLY A 201 9.28 23.64 -31.16
C GLY A 201 7.85 24.19 -31.32
N ASP A 202 6.95 23.45 -31.98
CA ASP A 202 5.54 23.83 -32.17
C ASP A 202 4.73 23.43 -30.92
N MET A 203 4.87 24.24 -29.87
CA MET A 203 4.26 23.95 -28.56
C MET A 203 2.73 24.04 -28.60
N ASP A 204 2.16 24.94 -29.41
CA ASP A 204 0.71 25.07 -29.52
C ASP A 204 0.11 23.79 -30.13
N LYS A 205 0.76 23.22 -31.16
CA LYS A 205 0.37 21.93 -31.71
C LYS A 205 0.62 20.78 -30.74
N TYR A 206 1.75 20.77 -30.03
CA TYR A 206 2.06 19.77 -29.02
C TYR A 206 0.95 19.69 -27.97
N PHE A 207 0.65 20.82 -27.31
CA PHE A 207 -0.34 20.87 -26.23
C PHE A 207 -1.79 20.72 -26.72
N ASN A 208 -2.07 20.90 -28.01
CA ASN A 208 -3.39 20.64 -28.58
C ASN A 208 -3.75 19.15 -28.60
N PHE A 209 -2.77 18.22 -28.52
CA PHE A 209 -3.09 16.79 -28.42
C PHE A 209 -3.54 16.36 -27.02
N PHE A 210 -3.38 17.22 -26.03
CA PHE A 210 -3.73 16.96 -24.63
C PHE A 210 -5.07 17.61 -24.25
N THR A 211 -5.79 17.04 -23.27
CA THR A 211 -6.95 17.70 -22.65
C THR A 211 -6.53 18.96 -21.88
N ASP A 212 -7.43 19.90 -21.64
CA ASP A 212 -7.07 21.18 -20.98
C ASP A 212 -6.53 20.99 -19.55
N ASN A 213 -7.02 19.96 -18.86
CA ASN A 213 -6.63 19.58 -17.51
C ASN A 213 -5.56 18.47 -17.48
N ALA A 214 -4.85 18.24 -18.59
CA ALA A 214 -3.82 17.22 -18.65
C ALA A 214 -2.70 17.48 -17.64
N ARG A 215 -2.15 16.38 -17.11
CA ARG A 215 -1.08 16.40 -16.10
C ARG A 215 0.20 15.81 -16.67
N PHE A 216 1.33 16.33 -16.21
CA PHE A 216 2.65 15.90 -16.66
C PHE A 216 3.49 15.53 -15.44
N TYR A 217 4.17 14.40 -15.50
CA TYR A 217 5.04 13.92 -14.42
C TYR A 217 6.41 13.55 -14.96
N ASP A 218 7.45 14.11 -14.34
CA ASP A 218 8.85 13.76 -14.59
C ASP A 218 9.36 12.87 -13.45
N ILE A 219 9.94 11.71 -13.78
CA ILE A 219 10.50 10.78 -12.80
C ILE A 219 11.62 11.40 -11.94
N ASN A 220 12.21 12.51 -12.39
CA ASN A 220 13.26 13.24 -11.68
C ASN A 220 12.71 14.29 -10.68
N ASN A 221 11.38 14.39 -10.50
CA ASN A 221 10.77 15.23 -9.48
C ASN A 221 11.01 14.69 -8.05
N ASP A 222 11.06 15.59 -7.06
CA ASP A 222 11.31 15.25 -5.64
C ASP A 222 10.26 14.31 -5.03
N SER A 223 9.05 14.27 -5.60
CA SER A 223 7.94 13.41 -5.15
C SER A 223 7.12 12.92 -6.34
N TRP A 224 6.58 11.70 -6.20
CA TRP A 224 5.65 11.09 -7.16
C TRP A 224 4.28 11.79 -7.22
N GLU A 225 3.98 12.65 -6.25
CA GLU A 225 2.74 13.43 -6.20
C GLU A 225 2.86 14.79 -6.93
N THR A 226 4.06 15.15 -7.40
CA THR A 226 4.33 16.45 -8.03
C THR A 226 4.07 16.40 -9.52
N TYR A 227 2.83 16.73 -9.91
CA TYR A 227 2.41 16.89 -11.30
C TYR A 227 2.48 18.35 -11.74
N HIS A 228 2.82 18.56 -13.01
CA HIS A 228 2.76 19.86 -13.68
C HIS A 228 1.47 20.00 -14.47
N SER A 229 0.94 21.21 -14.50
CA SER A 229 -0.05 21.66 -15.47
C SER A 229 0.61 21.91 -16.84
N LYS A 230 -0.19 22.06 -17.90
CA LYS A 230 0.32 22.47 -19.23
C LYS A 230 1.17 23.74 -19.20
N ALA A 231 0.81 24.71 -18.35
CA ALA A 231 1.53 25.98 -18.26
C ALA A 231 2.92 25.81 -17.65
N GLU A 232 3.01 25.03 -16.57
CA GLU A 232 4.27 24.66 -15.93
C GLU A 232 5.13 23.81 -16.86
N GLU A 233 4.54 22.84 -17.55
CA GLU A 233 5.27 21.99 -18.49
C GLU A 233 5.79 22.80 -19.69
N LYS A 234 5.02 23.75 -20.21
CA LYS A 234 5.51 24.67 -21.24
C LYS A 234 6.74 25.45 -20.74
N ALA A 235 6.71 25.94 -19.50
CA ALA A 235 7.86 26.63 -18.91
C ALA A 235 9.06 25.70 -18.73
N ASN A 236 8.86 24.44 -18.34
CA ASN A 236 9.91 23.42 -18.24
C ASN A 236 10.58 23.17 -19.60
N ILE A 237 9.78 22.96 -20.65
CA ILE A 237 10.28 22.75 -22.02
C ILE A 237 11.03 23.99 -22.51
N GLU A 238 10.53 25.20 -22.23
CA GLU A 238 11.23 26.44 -22.57
C GLU A 238 12.58 26.55 -21.84
N ASN A 239 12.66 26.16 -20.57
CA ASN A 239 13.90 26.16 -19.81
C ASN A 239 14.90 25.13 -20.36
N LEU A 240 14.44 23.92 -20.73
CA LEU A 240 15.25 22.94 -21.43
C LEU A 240 15.79 23.53 -22.74
N ARG A 241 14.94 24.16 -23.56
CA ARG A 241 15.34 24.79 -24.83
C ARG A 241 16.24 26.01 -24.67
N LYS A 242 16.21 26.69 -23.52
CA LYS A 242 17.19 27.74 -23.20
C LYS A 242 18.57 27.12 -22.95
N ALA A 243 18.65 26.01 -22.22
CA ALA A 243 19.91 25.36 -21.85
C ALA A 243 20.50 24.44 -22.93
N PHE A 244 19.65 23.86 -23.79
CA PHE A 244 20.02 22.85 -24.79
C PHE A 244 19.49 23.22 -26.18
N GLU A 245 20.26 22.87 -27.19
CA GLU A 245 19.79 22.78 -28.57
C GLU A 245 19.25 21.37 -28.80
N ILE A 246 18.00 21.27 -29.24
CA ILE A 246 17.39 19.98 -29.62
C ILE A 246 17.81 19.66 -31.07
N LYS A 247 18.53 18.56 -31.28
CA LYS A 247 19.01 18.14 -32.61
C LYS A 247 18.04 17.23 -33.33
N SER A 248 17.57 16.19 -32.64
CA SER A 248 16.56 15.27 -33.15
C SER A 248 15.85 14.57 -31.99
N LEU A 249 14.67 14.05 -32.31
CA LEU A 249 13.97 13.11 -31.47
C LEU A 249 13.66 11.88 -32.32
N ASP A 250 14.43 10.82 -32.11
CA ASP A 250 14.38 9.62 -32.95
C ASP A 250 13.62 8.51 -32.22
N MET A 251 12.59 7.97 -32.85
CA MET A 251 11.83 6.84 -32.30
C MET A 251 12.75 5.62 -32.15
N PHE A 252 12.72 4.99 -30.98
CA PHE A 252 13.49 3.79 -30.69
C PHE A 252 12.54 2.59 -30.56
N GLY A 253 12.61 1.64 -31.49
CA GLY A 253 11.62 0.57 -31.57
C GLY A 253 10.28 1.07 -32.09
N TYR A 254 9.19 0.42 -31.67
CA TYR A 254 7.82 0.82 -31.99
C TYR A 254 7.02 1.07 -30.70
N PRO A 255 6.15 2.09 -30.66
CA PRO A 255 5.23 2.29 -29.55
C PRO A 255 4.16 1.19 -29.50
N ASP A 256 3.71 0.88 -28.30
CA ASP A 256 2.58 -0.02 -28.05
C ASP A 256 1.41 0.77 -27.45
N TYR A 257 0.21 0.57 -27.99
CA TYR A 257 -1.02 1.07 -27.40
C TYR A 257 -1.70 -0.04 -26.60
N LEU A 258 -1.95 0.23 -25.32
CA LEU A 258 -2.55 -0.65 -24.34
C LEU A 258 -3.98 -0.17 -24.06
N GLU A 259 -4.95 -1.04 -24.32
CA GLU A 259 -6.36 -0.85 -23.98
C GLU A 259 -6.73 -1.86 -22.88
N TYR A 260 -6.76 -1.41 -21.63
CA TYR A 260 -6.93 -2.24 -20.45
C TYR A 260 -8.40 -2.60 -20.20
N GLU A 261 -8.65 -3.86 -19.80
CA GLU A 261 -9.96 -4.29 -19.30
C GLU A 261 -10.30 -3.60 -17.97
N MET A 262 -9.31 -3.52 -17.07
CA MET A 262 -9.49 -2.90 -15.76
C MET A 262 -9.48 -1.38 -15.87
N GLY A 263 -10.50 -0.74 -15.32
CA GLY A 263 -10.61 0.71 -15.27
C GLY A 263 -10.80 1.39 -16.64
N ASN A 264 -11.00 0.63 -17.71
CA ASN A 264 -11.13 1.14 -19.08
C ASN A 264 -9.92 2.03 -19.47
N GLY A 265 -8.72 1.68 -18.99
CA GLY A 265 -7.51 2.44 -19.18
C GLY A 265 -7.01 2.40 -20.63
N ARG A 266 -6.41 3.50 -21.08
CA ARG A 266 -5.87 3.65 -22.45
C ARG A 266 -4.51 4.32 -22.34
N SER A 267 -3.44 3.65 -22.76
CA SER A 267 -2.09 4.20 -22.64
C SER A 267 -1.24 3.87 -23.86
N VAL A 268 -0.42 4.81 -24.32
CA VAL A 268 0.65 4.53 -25.27
C VAL A 268 1.98 4.51 -24.53
N LEU A 269 2.71 3.42 -24.68
CA LEU A 269 4.10 3.29 -24.27
C LEU A 269 4.99 3.57 -25.48
N SER A 270 5.90 4.53 -25.37
CA SER A 270 6.83 4.86 -26.46
C SER A 270 8.25 5.08 -25.96
N TRP A 271 9.23 4.87 -26.84
CA TRP A 271 10.65 5.05 -26.54
C TRP A 271 11.30 5.93 -27.60
N TRP A 272 12.17 6.83 -27.15
CA TRP A 272 12.78 7.86 -27.96
C TRP A 272 14.24 8.09 -27.58
N LYS A 273 15.04 8.48 -28.58
CA LYS A 273 16.38 9.06 -28.39
C LYS A 273 16.27 10.55 -28.60
N LEU A 274 16.38 11.31 -27.51
CA LEU A 274 16.45 12.76 -27.56
C LEU A 274 17.91 13.18 -27.67
N ASN A 275 18.30 13.65 -28.85
CA ASN A 275 19.67 14.11 -29.12
C ASN A 275 19.75 15.62 -28.90
N LEU A 276 20.65 16.02 -28.02
CA LEU A 276 20.80 17.37 -27.52
C LEU A 276 22.25 17.85 -27.67
N VAL A 277 22.42 19.16 -27.79
CA VAL A 277 23.70 19.81 -27.54
C VAL A 277 23.52 20.85 -26.44
N ARG A 278 24.22 20.68 -25.32
CA ARG A 278 24.16 21.67 -24.24
C ARG A 278 24.86 22.95 -24.66
N LYS A 279 24.20 24.10 -24.48
CA LYS A 279 24.69 25.36 -25.03
C LYS A 279 25.92 25.90 -24.32
N LYS A 280 26.02 25.63 -23.00
CA LYS A 280 27.08 26.15 -22.11
C LYS A 280 28.47 25.65 -22.50
N ASP A 281 28.60 24.36 -22.81
CA ASP A 281 29.89 23.69 -23.04
C ASP A 281 29.95 22.89 -24.36
N LYS A 282 28.89 22.97 -25.17
CA LYS A 282 28.77 22.28 -26.47
C LYS A 282 28.80 20.76 -26.37
N LYS A 283 28.55 20.18 -25.19
CA LYS A 283 28.50 18.72 -25.03
C LYS A 283 27.30 18.15 -25.77
N ALA A 284 27.55 17.14 -26.62
CA ALA A 284 26.51 16.31 -27.22
C ALA A 284 26.02 15.28 -26.20
N ILE A 285 24.70 15.14 -26.09
CA ILE A 285 24.03 14.25 -25.13
C ILE A 285 22.92 13.50 -25.88
N THR A 286 22.85 12.19 -25.70
CA THR A 286 21.71 11.38 -26.14
C THR A 286 21.00 10.89 -24.89
N LEU A 287 19.76 11.33 -24.68
CA LEU A 287 18.88 10.79 -23.65
C LEU A 287 18.03 9.68 -24.24
N PHE A 288 17.99 8.54 -23.56
CA PHE A 288 16.95 7.54 -23.78
C PHE A 288 15.75 7.91 -22.93
N VAL A 289 14.61 8.07 -23.59
CA VAL A 289 13.36 8.53 -22.96
C VAL A 289 12.30 7.46 -23.18
N HIS A 290 11.66 7.02 -22.12
CA HIS A 290 10.41 6.28 -22.17
C HIS A 290 9.25 7.21 -21.78
N LEU A 291 8.19 7.21 -22.58
CA LEU A 291 6.97 7.96 -22.30
C LEU A 291 5.82 6.98 -22.09
N ASN A 292 5.01 7.26 -21.07
CA ASN A 292 3.69 6.70 -20.90
C ASN A 292 2.67 7.84 -21.03
N GLN A 293 1.79 7.76 -22.03
CA GLN A 293 0.77 8.77 -22.26
C GLN A 293 -0.62 8.13 -22.18
N ASP A 294 -1.44 8.60 -21.23
CA ASP A 294 -2.81 8.12 -21.05
C ASP A 294 -3.79 8.91 -21.90
N PHE A 295 -4.89 8.27 -22.31
CA PHE A 295 -5.89 8.83 -23.21
C PHE A 295 -7.29 8.79 -22.59
N ASP A 296 -8.09 9.83 -22.88
CA ASP A 296 -9.54 9.75 -22.72
C ASP A 296 -10.20 8.89 -23.81
N ASP A 297 -11.51 8.73 -23.72
CA ASP A 297 -12.33 8.00 -24.70
C ASP A 297 -12.45 8.72 -26.06
N LYS A 298 -11.98 9.98 -26.16
CA LYS A 298 -11.97 10.81 -27.37
C LYS A 298 -10.60 10.84 -28.06
N GLY A 299 -9.60 10.13 -27.53
CA GLY A 299 -8.26 10.09 -28.09
C GLY A 299 -7.42 11.35 -27.80
N LYS A 300 -7.78 12.14 -26.78
CA LYS A 300 -6.92 13.21 -26.24
C LYS A 300 -6.09 12.67 -25.09
N MET A 301 -4.82 13.10 -25.02
CA MET A 301 -3.94 12.72 -23.92
C MET A 301 -4.34 13.43 -22.63
N THR A 302 -4.54 12.68 -21.56
CA THR A 302 -4.93 13.20 -20.23
C THR A 302 -3.76 13.27 -19.27
N ASN A 303 -2.72 12.47 -19.51
CA ASN A 303 -1.54 12.38 -18.67
C ASN A 303 -0.31 12.02 -19.51
N GLU A 304 0.85 12.51 -19.12
CA GLU A 304 2.14 12.08 -19.63
C GLU A 304 3.12 11.86 -18.49
N VAL A 305 3.76 10.70 -18.47
CA VAL A 305 4.88 10.40 -17.58
C VAL A 305 6.14 10.22 -18.41
N VAL A 306 7.19 10.94 -18.05
CA VAL A 306 8.49 10.89 -18.72
C VAL A 306 9.55 10.22 -17.84
N TYR A 307 10.16 9.17 -18.39
CA TYR A 307 11.20 8.37 -17.74
C TYR A 307 12.52 8.53 -18.49
N TYR A 308 13.53 9.08 -17.82
CA TYR A 308 14.88 9.24 -18.33
C TYR A 308 15.85 9.51 -17.18
N ASN A 309 17.15 9.41 -17.45
CA ASN A 309 18.18 9.76 -16.49
C ASN A 309 18.45 11.28 -16.53
N GLY A 310 17.87 12.03 -15.60
CA GLY A 310 18.05 13.49 -15.48
C GLY A 310 19.49 13.92 -15.21
N ALA A 311 20.29 13.08 -14.55
CA ALA A 311 21.69 13.38 -14.24
C ALA A 311 22.56 13.58 -15.50
N LEU A 312 22.11 13.09 -16.67
CA LEU A 312 22.80 13.33 -17.94
C LEU A 312 22.67 14.78 -18.44
N LEU A 313 21.66 15.52 -17.97
CA LEU A 313 21.45 16.92 -18.29
C LEU A 313 22.26 17.84 -17.38
N GLU A 314 22.68 17.35 -16.22
CA GLU A 314 23.50 18.11 -15.29
C GLU A 314 24.91 18.38 -15.84
N LYS A 315 25.47 19.50 -15.38
CA LYS A 315 26.84 20.01 -15.62
C LYS A 315 27.29 20.05 -17.07
#